data_AF-A0A2A4LCM7-F1
#
_entry.id   AF-A0A2A4LCM7-F1
#
_cell.length_a   1.000
_cell.length_b   1.000
_cell.length_c   1.000
_cell.angle_alpha   90.00
_cell.angle_beta   90.00
_cell.angle_gamma   90.00
#
_symmetry.space_group_name_H-M   'P 1'
#
loop_
_entity.id
_entity.type
_entity.pdbx_description
1 polymer ?
#
loop_
_entity_poly.entity_id
_entity_poly.type
_entity_poly.pdbx_seq_one_letter_code
_entity_poly.pdbx_strand_id
1 'polypeptide(L)'
;MDIHSLREKSSFVLASTGFLFGVCVFAVDIWSGGGPGIASVMAAVMFVILIATYVTTGNSMTFRFAATAVTMGQIMALLIAAKGQAWQTDIHMMFFAALALCALSYDVRIILLGTVLVAVHHLGLGMFFDYLVFFGGSSLPRIIMHAVVLLMEAGGLIWMTLNTQALIEKSSKQADHVRKLASDAEVARAGHQQKHQLYYEFCHLLGTKALIV
;
A
#
# COMPACT_ATOMS: atom_id res chain seq x y z
N MET A 1 10.64 -11.11 -6.16
CA MET A 1 10.00 -9.85 -5.73
C MET A 1 9.43 -10.08 -4.34
N ASP A 2 9.86 -9.31 -3.35
CA ASP A 2 9.47 -9.50 -1.95
C ASP A 2 8.29 -8.59 -1.59
N ILE A 3 7.28 -9.14 -0.92
CA ILE A 3 6.09 -8.41 -0.47
C ILE A 3 6.43 -7.27 0.50
N HIS A 4 7.50 -7.41 1.29
CA HIS A 4 7.94 -6.32 2.18
C HIS A 4 8.41 -5.10 1.39
N SER A 5 9.17 -5.31 0.30
CA SER A 5 9.62 -4.21 -0.56
C SER A 5 8.47 -3.50 -1.28
N LEU A 6 7.41 -4.23 -1.66
CA LEU A 6 6.21 -3.66 -2.26
C LEU A 6 5.45 -2.80 -1.25
N ARG A 7 5.30 -3.30 -0.02
CA ARG A 7 4.66 -2.59 1.09
C ARG A 7 5.41 -1.32 1.52
N GLU A 8 6.73 -1.34 1.40
CA GLU A 8 7.55 -0.16 1.67
C GLU A 8 7.32 0.93 0.63
N LYS A 9 7.32 0.56 -0.66
CA LYS A 9 7.03 1.49 -1.75
C LYS A 9 5.61 2.05 -1.66
N SER A 10 4.62 1.21 -1.35
CA SER A 10 3.23 1.65 -1.26
C SER A 10 3.01 2.64 -0.12
N SER A 11 3.71 2.51 1.01
CA SER A 11 3.57 3.46 2.11
C SER A 11 4.13 4.83 1.74
N PHE A 12 5.20 4.88 0.93
CA PHE A 12 5.70 6.15 0.38
C PHE A 12 4.70 6.75 -0.60
N VAL A 13 4.07 5.94 -1.47
CA VAL A 13 2.99 6.41 -2.34
C VAL A 13 1.85 7.03 -1.52
N LEU A 14 1.35 6.33 -0.50
CA LEU A 14 0.30 6.85 0.39
C LEU A 14 0.73 8.12 1.10
N ALA A 15 1.92 8.15 1.70
CA ALA A 15 2.43 9.31 2.42
C ALA A 15 2.62 10.52 1.48
N SER A 16 3.15 10.33 0.28
CA SER A 16 3.29 11.38 -0.73
C SER A 16 1.94 11.89 -1.24
N THR A 17 0.96 11.01 -1.43
CA THR A 17 -0.40 11.41 -1.79
C THR A 17 -1.06 12.23 -0.68
N GLY A 18 -0.99 11.76 0.58
CA GLY A 18 -1.48 12.52 1.73
C GLY A 18 -0.76 13.87 1.85
N PHE A 19 0.54 13.92 1.57
CA PHE A 19 1.29 15.16 1.58
C PHE A 19 0.78 16.14 0.52
N LEU A 20 0.62 15.66 -0.72
CA LEU A 20 0.11 16.44 -1.84
C LEU A 20 -1.29 17.00 -1.54
N PHE A 21 -2.20 16.19 -1.00
CA PHE A 21 -3.53 16.67 -0.61
C PHE A 21 -3.44 17.75 0.47
N GLY A 22 -2.56 17.59 1.46
CA GLY A 22 -2.32 18.65 2.45
C GLY A 22 -1.87 19.96 1.81
N VAL A 23 -0.97 19.92 0.82
CA VAL A 23 -0.57 21.13 0.06
C VAL A 23 -1.77 21.73 -0.69
N CYS A 24 -2.60 20.90 -1.31
CA CYS A 24 -3.83 21.35 -1.96
C CYS A 24 -4.80 22.01 -0.97
N VAL A 25 -4.89 21.54 0.28
CA VAL A 25 -5.73 22.16 1.32
C VAL A 25 -5.33 23.62 1.53
N PHE A 26 -4.03 23.89 1.73
CA PHE A 26 -3.53 25.26 1.90
C PHE A 26 -3.83 26.12 0.65
N ALA A 27 -3.60 25.57 -0.54
CA ALA A 27 -3.86 26.27 -1.79
C ALA A 27 -5.35 26.65 -1.94
N VAL A 28 -6.25 25.73 -1.60
CA VAL A 28 -7.69 25.96 -1.66
C VAL A 28 -8.13 26.98 -0.62
N ASP A 29 -7.72 26.85 0.64
CA ASP A 29 -8.06 27.82 1.71
C ASP A 29 -7.62 29.25 1.34
N ILE A 30 -6.40 29.41 0.82
CA ILE A 30 -5.89 30.72 0.39
C ILE A 30 -6.71 31.25 -0.78
N TRP A 31 -7.08 30.40 -1.74
CA TRP A 31 -7.84 30.80 -2.92
C TRP A 31 -9.31 31.13 -2.62
N SER A 32 -9.97 30.32 -1.79
CA SER A 32 -11.41 30.44 -1.50
C SER A 32 -11.71 31.35 -0.30
N GLY A 33 -10.85 31.34 0.72
CA GLY A 33 -11.06 32.01 2.01
C GLY A 33 -10.18 33.25 2.21
N GLY A 34 -9.26 33.55 1.30
CA GLY A 34 -8.35 34.71 1.39
C GLY A 34 -7.20 34.52 2.39
N GLY A 35 -7.03 33.32 2.94
CA GLY A 35 -5.93 32.98 3.87
C GLY A 35 -6.12 31.62 4.54
N PRO A 36 -5.13 31.16 5.33
CA PRO A 36 -5.21 29.86 6.02
C PRO A 36 -6.37 29.82 7.02
N GLY A 37 -7.24 28.82 6.88
CA GLY A 37 -8.39 28.58 7.75
C GLY A 37 -8.23 27.36 8.65
N ILE A 38 -9.36 26.87 9.16
CA ILE A 38 -9.39 25.64 10.00
C ILE A 38 -8.90 24.41 9.23
N ALA A 39 -9.17 24.32 7.91
CA ALA A 39 -8.72 23.22 7.09
C ALA A 39 -7.18 23.20 6.97
N SER A 40 -6.55 24.37 6.78
CA SER A 40 -5.09 24.52 6.83
C SER A 40 -4.49 24.07 8.17
N VAL A 41 -5.14 24.39 9.30
CA VAL A 41 -4.70 23.92 10.63
C VAL A 41 -4.79 22.39 10.71
N MET A 42 -5.88 21.79 10.25
CA MET A 42 -6.01 20.32 10.19
C MET A 42 -4.92 19.71 9.32
N ALA A 43 -4.64 20.29 8.14
CA ALA A 43 -3.60 19.81 7.26
C ALA A 43 -2.20 19.89 7.90
N ALA A 44 -1.91 20.97 8.62
CA ALA A 44 -0.67 21.13 9.38
C ALA A 44 -0.51 20.04 10.46
N VAL A 45 -1.57 19.79 11.24
CA VAL A 45 -1.57 18.71 12.26
C VAL A 45 -1.32 17.36 11.61
N MET A 46 -1.96 17.09 10.46
CA MET A 46 -1.77 15.82 9.74
C MET A 46 -0.36 15.68 9.16
N PHE A 47 0.29 16.76 8.70
CA PHE A 47 1.71 16.73 8.33
C PHE A 47 2.60 16.38 9.53
N VAL A 48 2.35 17.01 10.69
CA VAL A 48 3.09 16.71 11.91
C VAL A 48 2.93 15.25 12.30
N ILE A 49 1.70 14.71 12.28
CA ILE A 49 1.45 13.29 12.57
C ILE A 49 2.22 12.39 11.62
N LEU A 50 2.19 12.67 10.31
CA LEU A 50 2.88 11.86 9.29
C LEU A 50 4.39 11.85 9.51
N ILE A 51 5.00 13.02 9.71
CA ILE A 51 6.44 13.16 9.93
C ILE A 51 6.83 12.52 11.26
N ALA A 52 6.10 12.80 12.34
CA ALA A 52 6.40 12.27 13.67
C ALA A 52 6.33 10.73 13.67
N THR A 53 5.29 10.13 13.07
CA THR A 53 5.20 8.66 13.00
C THR A 53 6.27 8.03 12.13
N TYR A 54 6.69 8.67 11.03
CA TYR A 54 7.81 8.20 10.22
C TYR A 54 9.13 8.25 11.00
N VAL A 55 9.44 9.39 11.64
CA VAL A 55 10.69 9.59 12.38
C VAL A 55 10.78 8.65 13.59
N THR A 56 9.65 8.40 14.28
CA THR A 56 9.64 7.55 15.49
C THR A 56 9.56 6.06 15.20
N THR A 57 8.94 5.64 14.10
CA THR A 57 8.68 4.22 13.83
C THR A 57 9.25 3.70 12.52
N GLY A 58 9.85 4.55 11.68
CA GLY A 58 10.28 4.19 10.32
C GLY A 58 9.14 3.71 9.44
N ASN A 59 9.44 2.88 8.44
CA ASN A 59 8.43 2.25 7.57
C ASN A 59 7.76 1.02 8.25
N SER A 60 7.28 1.22 9.47
CA SER A 60 6.58 0.20 10.24
C SER A 60 5.12 0.07 9.83
N MET A 61 4.43 -0.94 10.38
CA MET A 61 2.98 -1.02 10.26
C MET A 61 2.28 0.22 10.85
N THR A 62 2.78 0.75 11.97
CA THR A 62 2.24 1.96 12.61
C THR A 62 2.28 3.14 11.65
N PHE A 63 3.39 3.35 10.95
CA PHE A 63 3.50 4.39 9.94
C PHE A 63 2.51 4.19 8.78
N ARG A 64 2.27 2.95 8.34
CA ARG A 64 1.29 2.67 7.27
C ARG A 64 -0.13 3.00 7.66
N PHE A 65 -0.52 2.66 8.88
CA PHE A 65 -1.82 3.07 9.43
C PHE A 65 -1.91 4.60 9.55
N ALA A 66 -0.86 5.25 10.03
CA ALA A 66 -0.81 6.70 10.13
C ALA A 66 -0.89 7.38 8.76
N ALA A 67 -0.13 6.92 7.76
CA ALA A 67 -0.15 7.45 6.40
C ALA A 67 -1.54 7.31 5.75
N THR A 68 -2.22 6.18 6.00
CA THR A 68 -3.60 5.95 5.55
C THR A 68 -4.56 6.94 6.21
N ALA A 69 -4.51 7.05 7.54
CA ALA A 69 -5.37 7.95 8.29
C ALA A 69 -5.14 9.43 7.92
N VAL A 70 -3.87 9.82 7.76
CA VAL A 70 -3.48 11.15 7.29
C VAL A 70 -4.02 11.41 5.89
N THR A 71 -3.87 10.47 4.96
CA THR A 71 -4.37 10.65 3.58
C THR A 71 -5.89 10.87 3.57
N MET A 72 -6.65 10.05 4.30
CA MET A 72 -8.10 10.23 4.44
C MET A 72 -8.45 11.55 5.13
N GLY A 73 -7.73 11.91 6.20
CA GLY A 73 -7.91 13.17 6.91
C GLY A 73 -7.61 14.41 6.06
N GLN A 74 -6.63 14.34 5.16
CA GLN A 74 -6.31 15.44 4.24
C GLN A 74 -7.39 15.64 3.19
N ILE A 75 -8.04 14.56 2.71
CA ILE A 75 -9.22 14.67 1.84
C ILE A 75 -10.37 15.32 2.60
N MET A 76 -10.59 14.96 3.87
CA MET A 76 -11.59 15.62 4.72
C MET A 76 -11.30 17.11 4.89
N ALA A 77 -10.05 17.49 5.15
CA ALA A 77 -9.65 18.88 5.25
C ALA A 77 -9.87 19.62 3.91
N LEU A 78 -9.61 18.96 2.78
CA LEU A 78 -9.80 19.54 1.45
C LEU A 78 -11.27 19.82 1.16
N LEU A 79 -12.17 18.95 1.60
CA LEU A 79 -13.63 19.18 1.53
C LEU A 79 -14.06 20.39 2.35
N ILE A 80 -13.48 20.57 3.54
CA ILE A 80 -13.77 21.73 4.38
C ILE A 80 -13.26 23.02 3.71
N ALA A 81 -12.06 23.00 3.14
CA ALA A 81 -11.48 24.14 2.41
C ALA A 81 -12.30 24.52 1.17
N ALA A 82 -12.86 23.51 0.49
CA ALA A 82 -13.70 23.67 -0.70
C ALA A 82 -15.17 23.95 -0.37
N LYS A 83 -15.53 24.18 0.91
CA LYS A 83 -16.92 24.40 1.32
C LYS A 83 -17.59 25.51 0.50
N GLY A 84 -18.76 25.20 -0.06
CA GLY A 84 -19.55 26.16 -0.83
C GLY A 84 -19.10 26.32 -2.29
N GLN A 85 -18.06 25.60 -2.71
CA GLN A 85 -17.65 25.52 -4.11
C GLN A 85 -18.47 24.44 -4.82
N ALA A 86 -18.81 24.66 -6.10
CA ALA A 86 -19.56 23.70 -6.90
C ALA A 86 -18.87 22.32 -7.00
N TRP A 87 -17.53 22.33 -6.98
CA TRP A 87 -16.68 21.15 -7.08
C TRP A 87 -16.38 20.46 -5.73
N GLN A 88 -16.97 20.92 -4.62
CA GLN A 88 -16.86 20.28 -3.30
C GLN A 88 -17.28 18.81 -3.36
N THR A 89 -18.37 18.52 -4.08
CA THR A 89 -18.89 17.15 -4.17
C THR A 89 -17.96 16.27 -5.03
N ASP A 90 -17.33 16.82 -6.06
CA ASP A 90 -16.42 16.06 -6.93
C ASP A 90 -15.15 15.60 -6.19
N ILE A 91 -14.63 16.39 -5.23
CA ILE A 91 -13.52 15.99 -4.35
C ILE A 91 -13.84 14.71 -3.56
N HIS A 92 -15.11 14.38 -3.32
CA HIS A 92 -15.46 13.15 -2.60
C HIS A 92 -14.93 11.90 -3.28
N MET A 93 -14.79 11.93 -4.62
CA MET A 93 -14.22 10.81 -5.37
C MET A 93 -12.76 10.52 -5.01
N MET A 94 -12.06 11.49 -4.39
CA MET A 94 -10.68 11.30 -3.93
C MET A 94 -10.59 10.25 -2.81
N PHE A 95 -11.66 10.00 -2.05
CA PHE A 95 -11.69 8.91 -1.06
C PHE A 95 -11.58 7.53 -1.72
N PHE A 96 -12.32 7.30 -2.81
CA PHE A 96 -12.25 6.05 -3.57
C PHE A 96 -10.86 5.88 -4.20
N ALA A 97 -10.33 6.96 -4.82
CA ALA A 97 -8.96 6.94 -5.33
C ALA A 97 -7.93 6.61 -4.23
N ALA A 98 -8.06 7.19 -3.03
CA ALA A 98 -7.19 6.87 -1.90
C ALA A 98 -7.38 5.43 -1.40
N LEU A 99 -8.59 4.87 -1.44
CA LEU A 99 -8.86 3.48 -1.07
C LEU A 99 -8.20 2.51 -2.06
N ALA A 100 -8.24 2.82 -3.37
CA ALA A 100 -7.49 2.08 -4.38
C ALA A 100 -5.97 2.13 -4.11
N LEU A 101 -5.42 3.28 -3.71
CA LEU A 101 -4.01 3.38 -3.30
C LEU A 101 -3.70 2.59 -2.02
N CYS A 102 -4.64 2.47 -1.09
CA CYS A 102 -4.49 1.62 0.09
C CYS A 102 -4.24 0.15 -0.30
N ALA A 103 -4.89 -0.33 -1.37
CA ALA A 103 -4.72 -1.69 -1.87
C ALA A 103 -3.31 -1.99 -2.40
N LEU A 104 -2.54 -0.96 -2.80
CA LEU A 104 -1.11 -1.13 -3.16
C LEU A 104 -0.26 -1.61 -1.98
N SER A 105 -0.77 -1.50 -0.75
CA SER A 105 -0.10 -2.05 0.43
C SER A 105 -0.18 -3.57 0.54
N TYR A 106 -0.94 -4.24 -0.33
CA TYR A 106 -1.13 -5.69 -0.28
C TYR A 106 -1.41 -6.17 1.15
N ASP A 107 -2.22 -5.41 1.87
CA ASP A 107 -2.60 -5.65 3.27
C ASP A 107 -4.04 -5.23 3.48
N VAL A 108 -4.90 -6.22 3.73
CA VAL A 108 -6.33 -6.03 3.95
C VAL A 108 -6.60 -5.08 5.12
N ARG A 109 -5.75 -5.04 6.14
CA ARG A 109 -5.93 -4.16 7.31
C ARG A 109 -5.86 -2.68 6.92
N ILE A 110 -5.03 -2.34 5.93
CA ILE A 110 -4.90 -0.97 5.42
C ILE A 110 -6.16 -0.56 4.65
N ILE A 111 -6.70 -1.46 3.82
CA ILE A 111 -7.96 -1.23 3.10
C ILE A 111 -9.12 -1.09 4.09
N LEU A 112 -9.20 -1.97 5.11
CA LEU A 112 -10.25 -1.91 6.13
C LEU A 112 -10.20 -0.61 6.93
N LEU A 113 -9.00 -0.16 7.34
CA LEU A 113 -8.86 1.13 8.02
C LEU A 113 -9.37 2.27 7.15
N GLY A 114 -8.94 2.34 5.88
CA GLY A 114 -9.41 3.35 4.94
C GLY A 114 -10.93 3.31 4.77
N THR A 115 -11.50 2.12 4.59
CA THR A 115 -12.95 1.91 4.43
C THR A 115 -13.72 2.41 5.64
N VAL A 116 -13.26 2.09 6.86
CA VAL A 116 -13.90 2.53 8.11
C VAL A 116 -13.83 4.04 8.26
N LEU A 117 -12.70 4.67 7.95
CA LEU A 117 -12.56 6.13 8.01
C LEU A 117 -13.51 6.82 7.03
N VAL A 118 -13.62 6.31 5.80
CA VAL A 118 -14.55 6.81 4.79
C VAL A 118 -16.01 6.61 5.24
N ALA A 119 -16.34 5.45 5.79
CA ALA A 119 -17.67 5.16 6.32
C ALA A 119 -18.04 6.12 7.47
N VAL A 120 -17.13 6.37 8.42
CA VAL A 120 -17.32 7.34 9.50
C VAL A 120 -17.51 8.75 8.94
N HIS A 121 -16.77 9.12 7.90
CA HIS A 121 -16.96 10.40 7.22
C HIS A 121 -18.35 10.50 6.56
N HIS A 122 -18.76 9.51 5.77
CA HIS A 122 -20.05 9.53 5.06
C HIS A 122 -21.26 9.43 5.99
N LEU A 123 -21.21 8.56 7.00
CA LEU A 123 -22.31 8.37 7.95
C LEU A 123 -22.29 9.43 9.05
N GLY A 124 -21.13 9.67 9.68
CA GLY A 124 -21.01 10.63 10.77
C GLY A 124 -21.21 12.07 10.29
N LEU A 125 -20.39 12.54 9.34
CA LEU A 125 -20.50 13.93 8.88
C LEU A 125 -21.70 14.12 7.96
N GLY A 126 -22.08 13.12 7.16
CA GLY A 126 -23.26 13.21 6.30
C GLY A 126 -24.60 13.26 7.05
N MET A 127 -24.68 12.72 8.28
CA MET A 127 -25.90 12.79 9.10
C MET A 127 -25.93 14.00 10.04
N PHE A 128 -24.79 14.47 10.54
CA PHE A 128 -24.73 15.53 11.56
C PHE A 128 -24.22 16.88 11.05
N PHE A 129 -23.43 16.90 9.97
CA PHE A 129 -22.76 18.09 9.43
C PHE A 129 -22.71 18.06 7.89
N ASP A 130 -23.86 17.83 7.28
CA ASP A 130 -23.96 17.52 5.84
C ASP A 130 -23.42 18.61 4.92
N TYR A 131 -23.48 19.88 5.30
CA TYR A 131 -22.92 21.02 4.57
C TYR A 131 -21.38 20.97 4.42
N LEU A 132 -20.69 20.17 5.22
CA LEU A 132 -19.24 19.92 5.08
C LEU A 132 -18.93 18.85 4.02
N VAL A 133 -19.94 18.07 3.66
CA VAL A 133 -19.84 16.93 2.75
C VAL A 133 -20.50 17.31 1.42
N PHE A 134 -21.80 17.57 1.39
CA PHE A 134 -22.51 17.80 0.14
C PHE A 134 -22.80 19.27 -0.11
N PHE A 135 -22.52 19.70 -1.35
CA PHE A 135 -23.08 20.96 -1.85
C PHE A 135 -24.60 20.80 -1.98
N GLY A 136 -25.36 21.53 -1.15
CA GLY A 136 -26.83 21.45 -1.12
C GLY A 136 -27.44 20.43 -0.13
N GLY A 137 -26.63 19.81 0.74
CA GLY A 137 -27.10 18.93 1.83
C GLY A 137 -27.16 17.43 1.48
N SER A 138 -27.32 16.58 2.50
CA SER A 138 -27.40 15.11 2.32
C SER A 138 -28.84 14.61 2.14
N SER A 139 -28.98 13.42 1.55
CA SER A 139 -30.26 12.70 1.51
C SER A 139 -30.03 11.21 1.78
N LEU A 140 -31.00 10.56 2.45
CA LEU A 140 -30.89 9.13 2.79
C LEU A 140 -30.60 8.25 1.55
N PRO A 141 -31.23 8.44 0.38
CA PRO A 141 -30.88 7.69 -0.83
C PRO A 141 -29.42 7.87 -1.27
N ARG A 142 -28.86 9.08 -1.13
CA ARG A 142 -27.46 9.35 -1.46
C ARG A 142 -26.52 8.61 -0.53
N ILE A 143 -26.81 8.59 0.76
CA ILE A 143 -26.00 7.87 1.76
C ILE A 143 -26.00 6.37 1.48
N ILE A 144 -27.18 5.78 1.22
CA ILE A 144 -27.30 4.35 0.88
C ILE A 144 -26.51 4.03 -0.39
N MET A 145 -26.62 4.84 -1.43
CA MET A 145 -25.87 4.65 -2.67
C MET A 145 -24.36 4.68 -2.43
N HIS A 146 -23.85 5.67 -1.68
CA HIS A 146 -22.41 5.75 -1.36
C HIS A 146 -21.94 4.58 -0.50
N ALA A 147 -22.76 4.10 0.44
CA ALA A 147 -22.43 2.93 1.24
C ALA A 147 -22.29 1.67 0.39
N VAL A 148 -23.20 1.45 -0.58
CA VAL A 148 -23.12 0.32 -1.50
C VAL A 148 -21.86 0.41 -2.38
N VAL A 149 -21.59 1.59 -2.96
CA VAL A 149 -20.39 1.81 -3.78
C VAL A 149 -19.11 1.56 -2.98
N LEU A 150 -19.01 2.10 -1.76
CA LEU A 150 -17.87 1.90 -0.87
C LEU A 150 -17.64 0.41 -0.55
N LEU A 151 -18.72 -0.34 -0.25
CA LEU A 151 -18.61 -1.77 0.06
C LEU A 151 -18.23 -2.60 -1.16
N MET A 152 -18.74 -2.26 -2.34
CA MET A 152 -18.35 -2.91 -3.60
C MET A 152 -16.87 -2.68 -3.91
N GLU A 153 -16.39 -1.44 -3.78
CA GLU A 153 -14.98 -1.11 -3.98
C GLU A 153 -14.09 -1.83 -2.97
N ALA A 154 -14.37 -1.70 -1.67
CA ALA A 154 -13.60 -2.34 -0.61
C ALA A 154 -13.57 -3.88 -0.80
N GLY A 155 -14.71 -4.49 -1.13
CA GLY A 155 -14.81 -5.91 -1.41
C GLY A 155 -13.93 -6.35 -2.59
N GLY A 156 -13.98 -5.62 -3.70
CA GLY A 156 -13.14 -5.88 -4.88
C GLY A 156 -11.65 -5.74 -4.59
N LEU A 157 -11.25 -4.68 -3.87
CA LEU A 157 -9.87 -4.43 -3.48
C LEU A 157 -9.34 -5.50 -2.51
N ILE A 158 -10.16 -5.94 -1.54
CA ILE A 158 -9.80 -7.03 -0.62
C ILE A 158 -9.64 -8.34 -1.38
N TRP A 159 -10.59 -8.67 -2.28
CA TRP A 159 -10.51 -9.86 -3.12
C TRP A 159 -9.22 -9.87 -3.95
N MET A 160 -8.94 -8.78 -4.67
CA MET A 160 -7.72 -8.65 -5.47
C MET A 160 -6.46 -8.78 -4.62
N THR A 161 -6.44 -8.16 -3.43
CA THR A 161 -5.32 -8.21 -2.48
C THR A 161 -5.03 -9.63 -2.04
N LEU A 162 -6.05 -10.37 -1.59
CA LEU A 162 -5.91 -11.75 -1.13
C LEU A 162 -5.41 -12.68 -2.24
N ASN A 163 -5.96 -12.55 -3.45
CA ASN A 163 -5.52 -13.35 -4.60
C ASN A 163 -4.07 -13.03 -5.00
N THR A 164 -3.68 -11.75 -4.95
CA THR A 164 -2.30 -11.35 -5.27
C THR A 164 -1.31 -11.86 -4.23
N GLN A 165 -1.66 -11.80 -2.94
CA GLN A 165 -0.84 -12.37 -1.87
C GLN A 165 -0.62 -13.88 -2.07
N ALA A 166 -1.70 -14.62 -2.35
CA ALA A 166 -1.62 -16.06 -2.61
C ALA A 166 -0.75 -16.39 -3.84
N LEU A 167 -0.84 -15.58 -4.90
CA LEU A 167 -0.02 -15.75 -6.11
C LEU A 167 1.47 -15.49 -5.83
N ILE A 168 1.79 -14.43 -5.08
CA ILE A 168 3.17 -14.11 -4.69
C ILE A 168 3.77 -15.24 -3.84
N GLU A 169 3.02 -15.77 -2.87
CA GLU A 169 3.47 -16.87 -2.01
C GLU A 169 3.70 -18.16 -2.80
N LYS A 170 2.79 -18.48 -3.75
CA LYS A 170 2.98 -19.64 -4.62
C LYS A 170 4.22 -19.48 -5.51
N SER A 171 4.43 -18.27 -6.04
CA SER A 171 5.58 -17.96 -6.88
C SER A 171 6.91 -18.03 -6.10
N SER A 172 6.95 -17.59 -4.85
CA SER A 172 8.17 -17.68 -4.03
C SER A 172 8.51 -19.14 -3.71
N LYS A 173 7.53 -19.94 -3.29
CA LYS A 173 7.69 -21.39 -3.06
C LYS A 173 8.21 -22.13 -4.30
N GLN A 174 7.70 -21.78 -5.47
CA GLN A 174 8.16 -22.37 -6.73
C GLN A 174 9.60 -21.95 -7.06
N ALA A 175 9.96 -20.68 -6.86
CA ALA A 175 11.32 -20.20 -7.08
C ALA A 175 12.33 -20.88 -6.14
N ASP A 176 11.96 -21.07 -4.87
CA ASP A 176 12.79 -21.77 -3.88
C ASP A 176 12.97 -23.25 -4.23
N HIS A 177 11.90 -23.90 -4.71
CA HIS A 177 11.97 -25.29 -5.18
C HIS A 177 12.91 -25.44 -6.38
N VAL A 178 12.81 -24.56 -7.38
CA VAL A 178 13.71 -24.55 -8.54
C VAL A 178 15.15 -24.28 -8.12
N ARG A 179 15.39 -23.34 -7.20
CA ARG A 179 16.73 -23.04 -6.66
C ARG A 179 17.32 -24.27 -5.95
N LYS A 180 16.51 -24.99 -5.18
CA LYS A 180 16.94 -26.22 -4.50
C LYS A 180 17.29 -27.32 -5.50
N LEU A 181 16.44 -27.57 -6.49
CA LEU A 181 16.72 -28.55 -7.55
C LEU A 181 17.99 -28.21 -8.33
N ALA A 182 18.23 -26.93 -8.62
CA ALA A 182 19.45 -26.48 -9.28
C ALA A 182 20.68 -26.74 -8.41
N SER A 183 20.63 -26.42 -7.12
CA SER A 183 21.71 -26.69 -6.17
C SER A 183 21.99 -28.20 -6.02
N ASP A 184 20.95 -29.02 -5.89
CA ASP A 184 21.07 -30.48 -5.80
C ASP A 184 21.70 -31.06 -7.09
N ALA A 185 21.31 -30.52 -8.26
CA ALA A 185 21.89 -30.90 -9.54
C ALA A 185 23.36 -30.48 -9.68
N GLU A 186 23.75 -29.31 -9.19
CA GLU A 186 25.15 -28.85 -9.15
C GLU A 186 26.00 -29.75 -8.25
N VAL A 187 25.51 -30.10 -7.04
CA VAL A 187 26.20 -31.02 -6.13
C VAL A 187 26.34 -32.41 -6.77
N ALA A 188 25.30 -32.92 -7.41
CA ALA A 188 25.35 -34.20 -8.12
C ALA A 188 26.38 -34.18 -9.28
N ARG A 189 26.44 -33.08 -10.04
CA ARG A 189 27.43 -32.88 -11.13
C ARG A 189 28.85 -32.81 -10.58
N ALA A 190 29.09 -32.07 -9.49
CA ALA A 190 30.39 -31.99 -8.85
C ALA A 190 30.85 -33.36 -8.32
N GLY A 191 29.95 -34.12 -7.70
CA GLY A 191 30.23 -35.48 -7.26
C GLY A 191 30.57 -36.43 -8.42
N HIS A 192 29.88 -36.30 -9.55
CA HIS A 192 30.18 -37.09 -10.76
C HIS A 192 31.55 -36.72 -11.35
N GLN A 193 31.88 -35.42 -11.43
CA GLN A 193 33.19 -34.94 -11.88
C GLN A 193 34.33 -35.42 -10.98
N GLN A 194 34.14 -35.38 -9.66
CA GLN A 194 35.13 -35.86 -8.68
C GLN A 194 35.38 -37.37 -8.83
N LYS A 195 34.32 -38.18 -8.96
CA LYS A 195 34.47 -39.62 -9.23
C LYS A 195 35.23 -39.89 -10.52
N HIS A 196 34.94 -39.12 -11.57
CA HIS A 196 35.62 -39.24 -12.85
C HIS A 196 37.11 -38.88 -12.71
N GLN A 197 37.46 -37.78 -12.02
CA GLN A 197 38.86 -37.43 -11.75
C GLN A 197 39.61 -38.52 -10.97
N LEU A 198 39.00 -39.04 -9.90
CA LEU A 198 39.57 -40.15 -9.12
C LEU A 198 39.82 -41.40 -9.97
N TYR A 199 38.89 -41.73 -10.86
CA TYR A 199 39.05 -42.86 -11.77
C TYR A 199 40.25 -42.67 -12.71
N TYR A 200 40.39 -41.48 -13.30
CA TYR A 200 41.53 -41.16 -14.18
C TYR A 200 42.87 -41.19 -13.43
N GLU A 201 42.94 -40.61 -12.22
CA GLU A 201 44.15 -40.69 -11.38
C GLU A 201 44.50 -42.14 -11.05
N PHE A 202 43.51 -42.96 -10.69
CA PHE A 202 43.73 -44.37 -10.36
C PHE A 202 44.25 -45.17 -11.57
N CYS A 203 43.63 -45.01 -12.74
CA CYS A 203 44.10 -45.63 -13.98
C CYS A 203 45.52 -45.19 -14.34
N HIS A 204 45.83 -43.90 -14.20
CA HIS A 204 47.17 -43.37 -14.45
C HIS A 204 48.20 -44.01 -13.48
N LEU A 205 47.92 -44.04 -12.18
CA LEU A 205 48.79 -44.64 -11.17
C LEU A 205 49.05 -46.13 -11.42
N LEU A 206 48.02 -46.90 -11.78
CA LEU A 206 48.17 -48.32 -12.12
C LEU A 206 48.98 -48.54 -13.40
N GLY A 207 48.71 -47.75 -14.45
CA GLY A 207 49.47 -47.81 -15.70
C GLY A 207 50.94 -47.45 -15.51
N THR A 208 51.24 -46.48 -14.63
CA THR A 208 52.63 -46.11 -14.30
C THR A 208 53.34 -47.22 -13.52
N LYS A 209 52.62 -47.94 -12.64
CA LYS A 209 53.19 -49.09 -11.90
C LYS A 209 53.45 -50.31 -12.78
N ALA A 210 52.61 -50.55 -13.80
CA ALA A 210 52.80 -51.65 -14.74
C ALA A 210 54.00 -51.46 -15.69
N LEU A 211 54.54 -50.24 -15.79
CA LEU A 211 55.72 -49.91 -16.61
C LEU A 211 57.05 -50.01 -15.86
N ILE A 212 57.03 -50.23 -14.53
CA ILE A 212 58.22 -50.17 -13.65
C ILE A 212 58.63 -51.57 -13.12
N VAL A 213 57.93 -52.64 -13.53
CA VAL A 213 58.28 -54.04 -13.19
C VAL A 213 58.72 -54.77 -14.44
#